data_AF-A0A2I0A5M9-F1
#
_entry.id   AF-A0A2I0A5M9-F1
#
_cell.length_a   1.000
_cell.length_b   1.000
_cell.length_c   1.000
_cell.angle_alpha   90.00
_cell.angle_beta   90.00
_cell.angle_gamma   90.00
#
_symmetry.space_group_name_H-M   'P 1'
#
loop_
_entity.id
_entity.type
_entity.pdbx_description
1 polymer ?
#
loop_
_entity_poly.entity_id
_entity_poly.type
_entity_poly.pdbx_seq_one_letter_code
_entity_poly.pdbx_strand_id
1 'polypeptide(L)'
;MASSKNSPSDLGEVSKQLSLESVRDSLIRQEDSIIFSLIERSRYPYNAPAYDSLSLKSSTGSSLAELFVKEAEALHAKAGRYLNPEEVPFLSDDLPSPLLSPYNYPQVLHPPAASVNINKKIWNMYFNELLPLFTSKGDDGNYALAMASDLVCLQNSVHRPYQEGSTMADLLQR
;
A
#
# COMPACT_ATOMS: atom_id res chain seq x y z
N MET A 1 -38.02 15.70 -16.03
CA MET A 1 -38.05 16.01 -14.58
C MET A 1 -38.01 14.70 -13.82
N ALA A 2 -36.87 14.38 -13.21
CA ALA A 2 -36.76 13.38 -12.15
C ALA A 2 -35.62 13.83 -11.24
N SER A 3 -35.96 14.61 -10.22
CA SER A 3 -35.06 14.92 -9.11
C SER A 3 -34.85 13.64 -8.30
N SER A 4 -33.64 13.08 -8.37
CA SER A 4 -33.20 12.08 -7.39
C SER A 4 -33.06 12.80 -6.05
N LYS A 5 -33.93 12.45 -5.10
CA LYS A 5 -33.87 12.92 -3.73
C LYS A 5 -32.69 12.24 -3.04
N ASN A 6 -31.64 12.99 -2.71
CA ASN A 6 -30.67 12.53 -1.72
C ASN A 6 -31.40 12.30 -0.39
N SER A 7 -31.32 11.08 0.11
CA SER A 7 -31.89 10.70 1.40
C SER A 7 -31.02 11.26 2.55
N PRO A 8 -31.62 11.76 3.64
CA PRO A 8 -30.88 12.39 4.75
C PRO A 8 -30.07 11.42 5.61
N SER A 9 -30.11 10.11 5.33
CA SER A 9 -29.33 9.07 6.02
C SER A 9 -27.87 9.01 5.59
N ASP A 10 -27.56 9.46 4.37
CA ASP A 10 -26.22 9.36 3.76
C ASP A 10 -25.21 10.34 4.41
N LEU A 11 -25.68 11.52 4.83
CA LEU A 11 -24.86 12.53 5.52
C LEU A 11 -24.52 12.11 6.96
N GLY A 12 -25.35 11.28 7.59
CA GLY A 12 -25.14 10.79 8.96
C GLY A 12 -24.09 9.67 9.04
N GLU A 13 -23.98 8.83 8.01
CA GLU A 13 -22.96 7.78 7.93
C GLU A 13 -21.56 8.34 7.61
N VAL A 14 -21.47 9.29 6.67
CA VAL A 14 -20.20 9.96 6.31
C VAL A 14 -19.61 10.73 7.52
N SER A 15 -20.47 11.36 8.33
CA SER A 15 -20.03 12.09 9.53
C SER A 15 -19.46 11.17 10.62
N LYS A 16 -19.90 9.90 10.66
CA LYS A 16 -19.38 8.90 11.61
C LYS A 16 -18.07 8.27 11.14
N GLN A 17 -17.87 8.15 9.82
CA GLN A 17 -16.61 7.68 9.22
C GLN A 17 -15.45 8.66 9.41
N LEU A 18 -15.74 9.97 9.51
CA LEU A 18 -14.75 11.05 9.66
C LEU A 18 -14.73 11.65 11.07
N SER A 19 -14.76 10.82 12.12
CA SER A 19 -14.62 11.27 13.52
C SER A 19 -13.19 11.04 14.03
N LEU A 20 -12.73 11.83 15.01
CA LEU A 20 -11.42 11.60 15.63
C LEU A 20 -11.31 10.20 16.27
N GLU A 21 -12.43 9.65 16.74
CA GLU A 21 -12.49 8.31 17.33
C GLU A 21 -12.37 7.23 16.26
N SER A 22 -13.03 7.37 15.11
CA SER A 22 -12.85 6.45 13.97
C SER A 22 -11.45 6.51 13.38
N VAL A 23 -10.84 7.70 13.34
CA VAL A 23 -9.42 7.86 12.95
C VAL A 23 -8.53 7.11 13.91
N ARG A 24 -8.69 7.31 15.22
CA ARG A 24 -7.92 6.62 16.25
C ARG A 24 -8.04 5.10 16.12
N ASP A 25 -9.24 4.58 15.95
CA ASP A 25 -9.47 3.14 15.81
C ASP A 25 -8.86 2.58 14.52
N SER A 26 -8.92 3.35 13.42
CA SER A 26 -8.25 2.97 12.16
C SER A 26 -6.73 2.88 12.34
N LEU A 27 -6.14 3.87 13.02
CA LEU A 27 -4.70 3.90 13.29
C LEU A 27 -4.22 2.72 14.12
N ILE A 28 -4.95 2.36 15.17
CA ILE A 28 -4.63 1.19 15.99
C ILE A 28 -4.63 -0.08 15.12
N ARG A 29 -5.64 -0.26 14.27
CA ARG A 29 -5.74 -1.42 13.38
C ARG A 29 -4.62 -1.46 12.33
N GLN A 30 -4.23 -0.30 11.80
CA GLN A 30 -3.12 -0.20 10.86
C GLN A 30 -1.78 -0.52 11.53
N GLU A 31 -1.56 -0.02 12.75
CA GLU A 31 -0.38 -0.34 13.55
C GLU A 31 -0.28 -1.85 13.80
N ASP A 32 -1.37 -2.48 14.25
CA ASP A 32 -1.42 -3.93 14.46
C ASP A 32 -1.10 -4.68 13.16
N SER A 33 -1.67 -4.25 12.03
CA SER A 33 -1.45 -4.86 10.72
C SER A 33 0.02 -4.77 10.27
N ILE A 34 0.70 -3.66 10.56
CA ILE A 34 2.14 -3.49 10.29
C ILE A 34 2.96 -4.40 11.21
N ILE A 35 2.64 -4.45 12.51
CA ILE A 35 3.36 -5.29 13.47
C ILE A 35 3.26 -6.76 13.06
N PHE A 36 2.05 -7.24 12.75
CA PHE A 36 1.85 -8.63 12.32
C PHE A 36 2.57 -8.94 11.00
N SER A 37 2.57 -8.02 10.02
CA SER A 37 3.28 -8.30 8.76
C SER A 37 4.79 -8.38 8.96
N LEU A 38 5.37 -7.53 9.83
CA LEU A 38 6.79 -7.60 10.18
C LEU A 38 7.15 -8.88 10.93
N ILE A 39 6.30 -9.33 11.85
CA ILE A 39 6.48 -10.61 12.55
C ILE A 39 6.46 -11.76 11.54
N GLU A 40 5.51 -11.80 10.62
CA GLU A 40 5.44 -12.85 9.60
C GLU A 40 6.66 -12.81 8.65
N ARG A 41 7.14 -11.62 8.26
CA ARG A 41 8.37 -11.51 7.48
C ARG A 41 9.60 -11.98 8.25
N SER A 42 9.66 -11.77 9.57
CA SER A 42 10.81 -12.17 10.41
C SER A 42 11.04 -13.69 10.48
N ARG A 43 10.04 -14.49 10.06
CA ARG A 43 10.12 -15.96 10.01
C ARG A 43 11.10 -16.46 8.96
N TYR A 44 11.40 -15.63 7.96
CA TYR A 44 12.38 -15.93 6.92
C TYR A 44 13.66 -15.12 7.18
N PRO A 45 14.85 -15.69 6.91
CA PRO A 45 16.09 -14.93 6.93
C PRO A 45 16.08 -13.77 5.94
N TYR A 46 17.16 -12.99 5.95
CA TYR A 46 17.30 -11.87 5.03
C TYR A 46 17.19 -12.31 3.56
N ASN A 47 17.70 -13.48 3.16
CA ASN A 47 17.58 -13.97 1.78
C ASN A 47 18.17 -12.98 0.76
N ALA A 48 19.41 -12.54 1.01
CA ALA A 48 20.11 -11.49 0.25
C ALA A 48 19.99 -11.57 -1.29
N PRO A 49 20.08 -12.75 -1.94
CA PRO A 49 19.96 -12.85 -3.39
C PRO A 49 18.64 -12.32 -3.96
N ALA A 50 17.57 -12.24 -3.16
CA ALA A 50 16.28 -11.73 -3.60
C ALA A 50 16.28 -10.21 -3.86
N TYR A 51 17.18 -9.47 -3.24
CA TYR A 51 17.27 -8.00 -3.32
C TYR A 51 18.43 -7.52 -4.19
N ASP A 52 19.31 -8.43 -4.60
CA ASP A 52 20.42 -8.13 -5.47
C ASP A 52 20.03 -8.35 -6.95
N SER A 53 20.10 -7.28 -7.75
CA SER A 53 19.79 -7.33 -9.18
C SER A 53 20.78 -8.18 -9.97
N LEU A 54 22.01 -8.38 -9.47
CA LEU A 54 23.03 -9.20 -10.12
C LEU A 54 22.83 -10.70 -9.84
N SER A 55 22.17 -11.03 -8.74
CA SER A 55 21.89 -12.42 -8.35
C SER A 55 20.81 -13.06 -9.23
N LEU A 56 19.94 -12.26 -9.83
CA LEU A 56 18.90 -12.75 -10.72
C LEU A 56 19.47 -12.96 -12.14
N LYS A 57 19.31 -14.17 -12.69
CA LYS A 57 19.66 -14.48 -14.09
C LYS A 57 18.65 -13.89 -15.10
N SER A 58 18.19 -12.67 -14.86
CA SER A 58 17.22 -11.98 -15.71
C SER A 58 17.93 -10.87 -16.49
N SER A 59 17.57 -10.73 -17.77
CA SER A 59 18.08 -9.68 -18.66
C SER A 59 17.54 -8.28 -18.35
N THR A 60 16.68 -8.15 -17.32
CA THR A 60 16.00 -6.90 -16.96
C THR A 60 16.81 -5.98 -16.05
N GLY A 61 17.85 -6.51 -15.38
CA GLY A 61 18.62 -5.74 -14.40
C GLY A 61 17.85 -5.39 -13.12
N SER A 62 16.69 -6.02 -12.89
CA SER A 62 15.88 -5.86 -11.68
C SER A 62 16.14 -7.01 -10.69
N SER A 63 16.06 -6.71 -9.40
CA SER A 63 16.04 -7.69 -8.32
C SER A 63 14.77 -8.55 -8.35
N LEU A 64 14.78 -9.69 -7.65
CA LEU A 64 13.59 -10.52 -7.50
C LEU A 64 12.45 -9.76 -6.81
N ALA A 65 12.77 -8.93 -5.81
CA ALA A 65 11.80 -8.10 -5.11
C ALA A 65 11.11 -7.09 -6.04
N GLU A 66 11.86 -6.38 -6.87
CA GLU A 66 11.31 -5.44 -7.84
C GLU A 66 10.39 -6.14 -8.85
N LEU A 67 10.81 -7.28 -9.39
CA LEU A 67 9.96 -8.06 -10.30
C LEU A 67 8.70 -8.57 -9.61
N PHE A 68 8.82 -9.11 -8.40
CA PHE A 68 7.69 -9.64 -7.66
C PHE A 68 6.64 -8.55 -7.40
N VAL A 69 7.09 -7.38 -6.92
CA VAL A 69 6.21 -6.24 -6.68
C VAL A 69 5.58 -5.79 -7.98
N LYS A 70 6.37 -5.59 -9.05
CA LYS A 70 5.86 -5.14 -10.35
C LYS A 70 4.76 -6.06 -10.91
N GLU A 71 4.97 -7.37 -10.88
CA GLU A 71 3.98 -8.35 -11.35
C GLU A 71 2.73 -8.38 -10.46
N ALA A 72 2.91 -8.27 -9.14
CA ALA A 72 1.78 -8.20 -8.20
C ALA A 72 0.96 -6.91 -8.39
N GLU A 73 1.61 -5.76 -8.58
CA GLU A 73 0.94 -4.50 -8.87
C GLU A 73 0.23 -4.53 -10.22
N ALA A 74 0.81 -5.16 -11.25
CA ALA A 74 0.14 -5.35 -12.52
C ALA A 74 -1.15 -6.19 -12.37
N LEU A 75 -1.13 -7.21 -11.51
CA LEU A 75 -2.32 -7.99 -11.18
C LEU A 75 -3.36 -7.16 -10.41
N HIS A 76 -2.94 -6.40 -9.40
CA HIS A 76 -3.83 -5.51 -8.65
C HIS A 76 -4.44 -4.40 -9.52
N ALA A 77 -3.70 -3.87 -10.48
CA ALA A 77 -4.18 -2.88 -11.44
C ALA A 77 -5.28 -3.45 -12.35
N LYS A 78 -5.08 -4.68 -12.87
CA LYS A 78 -6.13 -5.41 -13.61
C LYS A 78 -7.39 -5.63 -12.77
N ALA A 79 -7.24 -5.81 -11.46
CA ALA A 79 -8.35 -5.90 -10.52
C ALA A 79 -8.97 -4.54 -10.13
N GLY A 80 -8.42 -3.41 -10.61
CA GLY A 80 -8.94 -2.07 -10.36
C GLY A 80 -8.50 -1.43 -9.04
N ARG A 81 -7.50 -1.99 -8.33
CA ARG A 81 -7.02 -1.47 -7.03
C ARG A 81 -6.67 0.02 -7.09
N TYR A 82 -5.87 0.41 -8.08
CA TYR A 82 -5.36 1.78 -8.23
C TYR A 82 -6.37 2.74 -8.89
N LEU A 83 -7.63 2.32 -9.06
CA LEU A 83 -8.74 3.26 -9.28
C LEU A 83 -9.18 3.93 -7.97
N ASN A 84 -8.88 3.31 -6.82
CA ASN A 84 -9.08 3.92 -5.52
C ASN A 84 -8.04 5.03 -5.34
N PRO A 85 -8.44 6.30 -5.11
CA PRO A 85 -7.50 7.40 -4.92
C PRO A 85 -6.59 7.24 -3.69
N GLU A 86 -6.94 6.39 -2.72
CA GLU A 86 -6.10 6.09 -1.54
C GLU A 86 -4.99 5.06 -1.84
N GLU A 87 -5.05 4.36 -2.97
CA GLU A 87 -4.11 3.30 -3.32
C GLU A 87 -3.10 3.80 -4.35
N VAL A 88 -1.83 3.88 -3.97
CA VAL A 88 -0.74 4.36 -4.84
C VAL A 88 0.25 3.23 -5.12
N PRO A 89 0.56 2.91 -6.39
CA PRO A 89 1.51 1.87 -6.73
C PRO A 89 2.95 2.25 -6.37
N PHE A 90 3.78 1.27 -6.05
CA PHE A 90 5.21 1.44 -5.78
C PHE A 90 6.03 1.63 -7.04
N LEU A 91 5.75 0.83 -8.08
CA LEU A 91 6.49 0.80 -9.34
C LEU A 91 5.55 1.24 -10.46
N SER A 92 5.41 2.57 -10.60
CA SER A 92 4.38 3.23 -11.41
C SER A 92 4.61 3.23 -12.93
N ASP A 93 5.57 2.45 -13.44
CA ASP A 93 6.13 2.71 -14.76
C ASP A 93 5.17 2.43 -15.92
N ASP A 94 4.27 1.44 -15.82
CA ASP A 94 3.26 1.13 -16.84
C ASP A 94 2.21 0.15 -16.28
N LEU A 95 1.24 0.64 -15.49
CA LEU A 95 0.18 -0.23 -14.97
C LEU A 95 -0.83 -0.61 -16.06
N PRO A 96 -1.24 -1.89 -16.16
CA PRO A 96 -2.26 -2.32 -17.11
C PRO A 96 -3.65 -1.76 -16.74
N SER A 97 -4.48 -1.56 -17.76
CA SER A 97 -5.88 -1.15 -17.56
C SER A 97 -6.69 -2.18 -16.77
N PRO A 98 -7.64 -1.74 -15.92
CA PRO A 98 -8.56 -2.63 -15.23
C PRO A 98 -9.38 -3.50 -16.19
N LEU A 99 -9.60 -4.76 -15.83
CA LEU A 99 -10.40 -5.71 -16.60
C LEU A 99 -11.91 -5.61 -16.28
N LEU A 100 -12.23 -5.04 -15.13
CA LEU A 100 -13.60 -4.86 -14.64
C LEU A 100 -14.04 -3.40 -14.80
N SER A 101 -15.35 -3.18 -14.83
CA SER A 101 -15.91 -1.83 -14.88
C SER A 101 -15.44 -0.99 -13.68
N PRO A 102 -15.02 0.27 -13.90
CA PRO A 102 -14.57 1.14 -12.82
C PRO A 102 -15.66 1.34 -11.76
N TYR A 103 -15.27 1.24 -10.49
CA TYR A 103 -16.08 1.72 -9.39
C TYR A 103 -15.85 3.22 -9.21
N ASN A 104 -16.94 3.98 -9.01
CA ASN A 104 -16.86 5.42 -8.75
C ASN A 104 -16.57 5.64 -7.26
N TYR A 105 -15.29 5.74 -6.91
CA TYR A 105 -14.88 6.09 -5.55
C TYR A 105 -15.31 7.53 -5.22
N PRO A 106 -15.85 7.78 -4.00
CA PRO A 106 -16.14 9.13 -3.56
C PRO A 106 -14.85 9.93 -3.48
N GLN A 107 -14.89 11.18 -3.93
CA GLN A 107 -13.73 12.08 -3.88
C GLN A 107 -13.58 12.65 -2.47
N VAL A 108 -13.04 11.83 -1.57
CA VAL A 108 -12.80 12.21 -0.16
C VAL A 108 -11.45 12.93 -0.02
N LEU A 109 -10.47 12.63 -0.87
CA LEU A 109 -9.15 13.26 -0.80
C LEU A 109 -9.18 14.74 -1.24
N HIS A 110 -8.61 15.62 -0.42
CA HIS A 110 -8.27 16.98 -0.82
C HIS A 110 -7.28 16.95 -2.02
N PRO A 111 -7.44 17.75 -3.10
CA PRO A 111 -6.68 17.59 -4.35
C PRO A 111 -5.14 17.54 -4.25
N PRO A 112 -4.48 18.30 -3.35
CA PRO A 112 -3.04 18.17 -3.07
C PRO A 112 -2.63 16.81 -2.49
N ALA A 113 -3.49 16.09 -1.77
CA ALA A 113 -3.17 14.77 -1.23
C ALA A 113 -3.02 13.73 -2.35
N ALA A 114 -3.75 13.90 -3.47
CA ALA A 114 -3.67 13.02 -4.62
C ALA A 114 -2.33 13.11 -5.38
N SER A 115 -1.51 14.14 -5.15
CA SER A 115 -0.21 14.32 -5.82
C SER A 115 1.00 13.94 -4.95
N VAL A 116 0.78 13.61 -3.67
CA VAL A 116 1.86 13.16 -2.79
C VAL A 116 2.16 11.70 -3.12
N ASN A 117 3.39 11.38 -3.52
CA ASN A 117 3.89 10.01 -3.60
C ASN A 117 5.20 9.86 -2.83
N ILE A 118 5.14 9.14 -1.70
CA ILE A 118 6.30 8.86 -0.84
C ILE A 118 6.77 7.40 -0.95
N ASN A 119 6.20 6.59 -1.85
CA ASN A 119 6.47 5.15 -1.96
C ASN A 119 7.95 4.86 -2.18
N LYS A 120 8.66 5.72 -2.93
CA LYS A 120 10.12 5.60 -3.11
C LYS A 120 10.90 5.73 -1.79
N LYS A 121 10.45 6.60 -0.88
CA LYS A 121 11.06 6.74 0.46
C LYS A 121 10.75 5.53 1.32
N ILE A 122 9.50 5.07 1.30
CA ILE A 122 9.06 3.86 2.03
C ILE A 122 9.84 2.64 1.56
N TRP A 123 9.98 2.47 0.24
CA TRP A 123 10.76 1.40 -0.38
C TRP A 123 12.21 1.38 0.13
N ASN A 124 12.89 2.54 0.04
CA ASN A 124 14.28 2.65 0.47
C ASN A 124 14.44 2.42 1.98
N MET A 125 13.56 2.99 2.80
CA MET A 125 13.59 2.77 4.25
C MET A 125 13.34 1.29 4.58
N TYR A 126 12.37 0.66 3.94
CA TYR A 126 12.04 -0.75 4.19
C TYR A 126 13.22 -1.66 3.88
N PHE A 127 13.74 -1.64 2.65
CA PHE A 127 14.78 -2.59 2.23
C PHE A 127 16.17 -2.26 2.78
N ASN A 128 16.53 -0.98 2.87
CA ASN A 128 17.90 -0.59 3.24
C ASN A 128 18.10 -0.39 4.74
N GLU A 129 17.03 -0.06 5.47
CA GLU A 129 17.13 0.28 6.90
C GLU A 129 16.35 -0.72 7.77
N LEU A 130 15.06 -0.95 7.50
CA LEU A 130 14.20 -1.72 8.41
C LEU A 130 14.42 -3.23 8.31
N LEU A 131 14.35 -3.78 7.10
CA LEU A 131 14.43 -5.23 6.84
C LEU A 131 15.67 -5.90 7.46
N PRO A 132 16.89 -5.32 7.36
CA PRO A 132 18.08 -5.89 7.99
C PRO A 132 18.07 -5.87 9.52
N LEU A 133 17.23 -5.04 10.17
CA LEU A 133 17.22 -4.90 11.63
C LEU A 133 16.44 -6.01 12.33
N PHE A 134 15.42 -6.58 11.68
CA PHE A 134 14.53 -7.56 12.31
C PHE A 134 14.63 -8.97 11.68
N THR A 135 15.33 -9.12 10.56
CA THR A 135 15.56 -10.44 9.94
C THR A 135 16.91 -11.02 10.35
N SER A 136 16.96 -12.34 10.56
CA SER A 136 18.22 -13.03 10.79
C SER A 136 19.07 -13.08 9.51
N LYS A 137 20.39 -12.93 9.63
CA LYS A 137 21.30 -13.18 8.51
C LYS A 137 21.19 -14.64 8.06
N GLY A 138 21.07 -14.85 6.75
CA GLY A 138 21.03 -16.19 6.18
C GLY A 138 20.27 -16.24 4.86
N ASP A 139 20.20 -17.44 4.32
CA ASP A 139 19.43 -17.79 3.13
C ASP A 139 18.80 -19.16 3.36
N ASP A 140 17.47 -19.21 3.37
CA ASP A 140 16.70 -20.45 3.52
C ASP A 140 16.07 -20.93 2.19
N GLY A 141 16.28 -20.20 1.09
CA GLY A 141 15.69 -20.49 -0.22
C GLY A 141 14.18 -20.18 -0.34
N ASN A 142 13.50 -19.74 0.72
CA ASN A 142 12.06 -19.43 0.71
C ASN A 142 11.77 -18.05 0.11
N TYR A 143 12.36 -17.74 -1.05
CA TYR A 143 12.28 -16.41 -1.67
C TYR A 143 10.84 -15.98 -1.95
N ALA A 144 9.99 -16.88 -2.48
CA ALA A 144 8.61 -16.54 -2.83
C ALA A 144 7.79 -16.09 -1.61
N LEU A 145 7.95 -16.77 -0.46
CA LEU A 145 7.24 -16.45 0.76
C LEU A 145 7.80 -15.18 1.42
N ALA A 146 9.13 -14.98 1.35
CA ALA A 146 9.77 -13.75 1.79
C ALA A 146 9.26 -12.55 0.97
N MET A 147 9.23 -12.63 -0.36
CA MET A 147 8.74 -11.55 -1.24
C MET A 147 7.24 -11.26 -1.03
N ALA A 148 6.42 -12.30 -0.85
CA ALA A 148 5.01 -12.13 -0.54
C ALA A 148 4.82 -11.39 0.80
N SER A 149 5.63 -11.72 1.81
CA SER A 149 5.60 -11.04 3.11
C SER A 149 6.11 -9.60 3.02
N ASP A 150 7.15 -9.35 2.21
CA ASP A 150 7.66 -8.00 1.92
C ASP A 150 6.59 -7.13 1.27
N LEU A 151 5.87 -7.67 0.27
CA LEU A 151 4.78 -6.96 -0.41
C LEU A 151 3.68 -6.53 0.58
N VAL A 152 3.30 -7.39 1.52
CA VAL A 152 2.32 -7.06 2.56
C VAL A 152 2.85 -5.96 3.47
N CYS A 153 4.12 -6.03 3.91
CA CYS A 153 4.73 -4.98 4.72
C CYS A 153 4.73 -3.62 4.02
N LEU A 154 5.10 -3.61 2.74
CA LEU A 154 5.12 -2.41 1.90
C LEU A 154 3.72 -1.81 1.74
N GLN A 155 2.72 -2.63 1.40
CA GLN A 155 1.34 -2.16 1.20
C GLN A 155 0.72 -1.62 2.49
N ASN A 156 0.94 -2.29 3.63
CA ASN A 156 0.47 -1.80 4.93
C ASN A 156 1.14 -0.48 5.33
N SER A 157 2.40 -0.28 4.94
CA SER A 157 3.14 0.96 5.23
C SER A 157 2.70 2.16 4.40
N VAL A 158 2.18 1.93 3.18
CA VAL A 158 1.65 2.99 2.30
C VAL A 158 0.26 3.41 2.73
N HIS A 159 -0.62 2.46 3.01
CA HIS A 159 -2.01 2.75 3.35
C HIS A 159 -2.15 3.76 4.52
N ARG A 160 -1.24 3.69 5.50
CA ARG A 160 -1.24 4.55 6.69
C ARG A 160 -1.05 6.06 6.39
N PRO A 161 0.07 6.53 5.79
CA PRO A 161 0.28 7.95 5.47
C PRO A 161 -0.83 8.59 4.63
N TYR A 162 -1.43 7.84 3.69
CA TYR A 162 -2.49 8.37 2.82
C TYR A 162 -3.81 8.55 3.56
N GLN A 163 -4.22 7.57 4.37
CA GLN A 163 -5.42 7.70 5.20
C GLN A 163 -5.24 8.81 6.24
N GLU A 164 -4.10 8.85 6.94
CA GLU A 164 -3.79 9.91 7.90
C GLU A 164 -3.83 11.30 7.27
N GLY A 165 -3.13 11.47 6.14
CA GLY A 165 -3.02 12.74 5.44
C GLY A 165 -4.37 13.25 4.94
N SER A 166 -5.22 12.37 4.41
CA SER A 166 -6.57 12.77 3.99
C SER A 166 -7.44 13.14 5.17
N THR A 167 -7.58 12.26 6.15
CA THR A 167 -8.58 12.45 7.20
C THR A 167 -8.24 13.64 8.09
N MET A 168 -6.96 13.89 8.35
CA MET A 168 -6.53 15.08 9.11
C MET A 168 -6.73 16.38 8.32
N ALA A 169 -6.49 16.38 7.00
CA ALA A 169 -6.75 17.55 6.17
C ALA A 169 -8.24 17.91 6.14
N ASP A 170 -9.11 16.91 6.03
CA ASP A 170 -10.58 17.11 6.03
C ASP A 170 -11.10 17.60 7.39
N LEU A 171 -10.51 17.13 8.49
CA LEU A 171 -10.84 17.61 9.85
C LEU A 171 -10.39 19.05 10.10
N LEU A 172 -9.27 19.50 9.52
CA LEU A 172 -8.77 20.87 9.65
C LEU A 172 -9.52 21.90 8.78
N GLN A 173 -10.30 21.45 7.78
CA GLN A 173 -11.12 22.32 6.92
C GLN A 173 -12.54 22.57 7.46
N ARG A 174 -12.89 22.02 8.62
CA ARG A 174 -14.18 22.24 9.32
C ARG A 174 -14.03 23.20 10.50
#